data_AF-A0A1R0WJH4-F1
#
_entry.id   AF-A0A1R0WJH4-F1
#
_cell.length_a   1.000
_cell.length_b   1.000
_cell.length_c   1.000
_cell.angle_alpha   90.00
_cell.angle_beta   90.00
_cell.angle_gamma   90.00
#
_symmetry.space_group_name_H-M   'P 1'
#
loop_
_entity.id
_entity.type
_entity.pdbx_description
1 polymer ?
#
loop_
_entity_poly.entity_id
_entity_poly.type
_entity_poly.pdbx_seq_one_letter_code
_entity_poly.pdbx_strand_id
1 'polypeptide(L)'
;MESAKFKTFYNLSIILGVILIASGLILFIPRSVRSDTPDIYFYNIYILRYVLPISGILLIIIGSSMYSIYRTLKEEINALTEKQNRLEKELRK
;
A
#
# COMPACT_ATOMS: atom_id res chain seq x y z
N MET A 1 3.03 1.00 20.58
CA MET A 1 4.08 1.38 19.61
C MET A 1 3.86 0.74 18.23
N GLU A 2 3.45 -0.53 18.15
CA GLU A 2 3.21 -1.24 16.87
C GLU A 2 2.07 -0.65 16.02
N SER A 3 0.95 -0.28 16.65
CA SER A 3 -0.19 0.32 15.95
C SER A 3 0.15 1.62 15.20
N ALA A 4 1.14 2.38 15.70
CA ALA A 4 1.62 3.58 15.02
C ALA A 4 2.46 3.22 13.79
N LYS A 5 3.32 2.19 13.88
CA LYS A 5 4.13 1.71 12.75
C LYS A 5 3.25 1.21 11.60
N PHE A 6 2.21 0.43 11.87
CA PHE A 6 1.28 -0.03 10.84
C PHE A 6 0.48 1.11 10.20
N LYS A 7 0.07 2.11 10.99
CA LYS A 7 -0.61 3.30 10.46
C LYS A 7 0.33 4.13 9.58
N THR A 8 1.58 4.29 9.98
CA THR A 8 2.61 4.97 9.17
C THR A 8 2.89 4.20 7.88
N PHE A 9 3.04 2.88 7.93
CA PHE A 9 3.23 2.03 6.76
C PHE A 9 2.05 2.12 5.78
N TYR A 10 0.82 2.06 6.29
CA TYR A 10 -0.39 2.26 5.49
C TYR A 10 -0.36 3.62 4.78
N ASN A 11 -0.17 4.71 5.55
CA ASN A 11 -0.14 6.06 4.97
C ASN A 11 0.97 6.21 3.92
N LEU A 12 2.18 5.70 4.19
CA LEU A 12 3.29 5.72 3.24
C LEU A 12 2.97 4.93 1.97
N SER A 13 2.37 3.75 2.10
CA SER A 13 1.98 2.92 0.96
C SER A 13 0.96 3.63 0.07
N ILE A 14 0.00 4.34 0.68
CA ILE A 14 -0.98 5.14 -0.06
C ILE A 14 -0.29 6.32 -0.77
N ILE A 15 0.53 7.09 -0.07
CA ILE A 15 1.20 8.27 -0.63
C ILE A 15 2.10 7.87 -1.80
N LEU A 16 2.96 6.85 -1.59
CA LEU A 16 3.84 6.35 -2.64
C LEU A 16 3.05 5.76 -3.81
N GLY A 17 1.96 5.05 -3.53
CA GLY A 17 1.10 4.50 -4.58
C GLY A 17 0.47 5.59 -5.45
N VAL A 18 -0.02 6.66 -4.84
CA VAL A 18 -0.56 7.83 -5.55
C VAL A 18 0.53 8.53 -6.38
N ILE A 19 1.74 8.69 -5.83
CA ILE A 19 2.87 9.28 -6.56
C ILE A 19 3.23 8.46 -7.80
N LEU A 20 3.25 7.13 -7.68
CA LEU A 20 3.52 6.22 -8.80
C LEU A 20 2.44 6.29 -9.88
N ILE A 21 1.17 6.31 -9.48
CA ILE A 21 0.04 6.49 -10.41
C ILE A 21 0.14 7.83 -11.13
N ALA A 22 0.31 8.93 -10.40
CA ALA A 22 0.44 10.26 -11.00
C ALA A 22 1.64 10.33 -11.96
N SER A 23 2.78 9.75 -11.59
CA SER A 23 3.98 9.71 -12.43
C SER A 23 3.73 8.96 -13.73
N GLY A 24 3.06 7.80 -13.68
CA GLY A 24 2.68 7.05 -14.88
C GLY A 24 1.68 7.79 -15.76
N LEU A 25 0.69 8.47 -15.16
CA LEU A 25 -0.30 9.28 -15.89
C LEU A 25 0.34 10.50 -16.58
N ILE A 26 1.33 11.15 -15.96
CA ILE A 26 2.07 12.25 -16.60
C ILE A 26 2.78 11.78 -17.88
N LEU A 27 3.23 10.53 -17.91
CA LEU A 27 3.88 9.97 -19.10
C LEU A 27 2.91 9.79 -20.27
N PHE A 28 1.59 9.72 -20.06
CA PHE A 28 0.60 9.67 -21.15
C PHE A 28 0.52 10.97 -21.95
N ILE A 29 0.99 12.09 -21.40
CA ILE A 29 1.00 13.37 -22.10
C ILE A 29 1.95 13.26 -23.32
N PRO A 30 1.48 13.52 -24.54
CA PRO A 30 2.32 13.48 -25.72
C PRO A 30 3.42 14.54 -25.63
N ARG A 31 4.67 14.14 -25.89
CA ARG A 31 5.84 15.03 -25.92
C ARG A 31 6.42 15.05 -27.32
N SER A 32 6.81 16.23 -27.79
CA SER A 32 7.63 16.34 -28.98
C SER A 32 9.03 15.78 -28.67
N VAL A 33 9.50 14.92 -29.56
CA VAL A 33 10.82 14.29 -29.50
C VAL A 33 11.55 14.60 -30.79
N ARG A 34 12.88 14.73 -30.70
CA ARG A 34 13.73 15.00 -31.86
C ARG A 34 13.83 13.76 -32.74
N SER A 35 14.13 13.93 -34.02
CA SER A 35 14.20 12.83 -34.99
C SER A 35 15.36 11.86 -34.75
N ASP A 36 16.35 12.25 -33.96
CA ASP A 36 17.52 11.44 -33.55
C ASP A 36 17.28 10.60 -32.29
N THR A 37 16.05 10.61 -31.75
CA THR A 37 15.73 9.88 -30.52
C THR A 37 15.76 8.36 -30.76
N PRO A 38 16.52 7.56 -29.98
CA PRO A 38 16.59 6.12 -30.15
C PRO A 38 15.26 5.42 -29.89
N ASP A 39 14.97 4.34 -30.63
CA ASP A 39 13.74 3.54 -30.46
C ASP A 39 13.53 3.04 -29.03
N ILE A 40 14.64 2.68 -28.35
CA ILE A 40 14.65 2.22 -26.94
C ILE A 40 13.96 3.22 -26.00
N TYR A 41 14.06 4.52 -26.28
CA TYR A 41 13.40 5.56 -25.51
C TYR A 41 11.87 5.40 -25.51
N PHE A 42 11.29 5.09 -26.68
CA PHE A 42 9.85 4.91 -26.83
C PHE A 42 9.36 3.66 -26.12
N TYR A 43 10.11 2.54 -26.21
CA TYR A 43 9.81 1.33 -25.46
C TYR A 43 9.83 1.57 -23.95
N ASN A 44 10.86 2.25 -23.44
CA ASN A 44 10.97 2.55 -22.02
C ASN A 44 9.79 3.41 -21.53
N ILE A 45 9.43 4.46 -22.26
CA ILE A 45 8.26 5.29 -21.90
C ILE A 45 6.98 4.48 -21.95
N TYR A 46 6.79 3.67 -22.98
CA TYR A 46 5.60 2.83 -23.12
C TYR A 46 5.47 1.88 -21.93
N ILE A 47 6.56 1.19 -21.55
CA ILE A 47 6.57 0.30 -20.39
C ILE A 47 6.29 1.08 -19.10
N LEU A 48 6.98 2.20 -18.87
CA LEU A 48 6.82 3.03 -17.66
C LEU A 48 5.39 3.57 -17.49
N ARG A 49 4.71 3.91 -18.59
CA ARG A 49 3.29 4.36 -18.59
C ARG A 49 2.36 3.36 -17.93
N TYR A 50 2.63 2.06 -18.05
CA TYR A 50 1.78 1.02 -17.47
C TYR A 50 2.35 0.47 -16.15
N VAL A 51 3.67 0.29 -16.06
CA VAL A 51 4.31 -0.28 -14.86
C VAL A 51 4.17 0.65 -13.66
N LEU A 52 4.28 1.97 -13.83
CA LEU A 52 4.16 2.90 -12.70
C LEU A 52 2.74 2.92 -12.10
N PRO A 53 1.65 3.06 -12.88
CA PRO A 53 0.31 3.00 -12.30
C PRO A 53 -0.03 1.64 -11.71
N ILE A 54 0.34 0.53 -12.37
CA ILE A 54 0.08 -0.83 -11.87
C ILE A 54 0.79 -1.05 -10.53
N SER A 55 2.07 -0.69 -10.43
CA SER A 55 2.82 -0.82 -9.18
C SER A 55 2.26 0.06 -8.07
N GLY A 56 1.80 1.27 -8.40
CA GLY A 56 1.13 2.15 -7.44
C GLY A 56 -0.18 1.58 -6.90
N ILE A 57 -1.01 0.99 -7.77
CA ILE A 57 -2.25 0.30 -7.37
C ILE A 57 -1.93 -0.90 -6.47
N LEU A 58 -0.95 -1.73 -6.86
CA LEU A 58 -0.54 -2.89 -6.05
C LEU A 58 -0.06 -2.47 -4.66
N LEU A 59 0.72 -1.39 -4.57
CA LEU A 59 1.20 -0.88 -3.29
C LEU A 59 0.05 -0.42 -2.38
N ILE A 60 -0.96 0.26 -2.94
CA ILE A 60 -2.17 0.67 -2.21
C ILE A 60 -2.94 -0.56 -1.71
N ILE A 61 -3.11 -1.59 -2.54
CA ILE A 61 -3.80 -2.83 -2.17
C ILE A 61 -3.06 -3.55 -1.03
N ILE A 62 -1.74 -3.68 -1.13
CA ILE A 62 -0.91 -4.32 -0.10
C ILE A 62 -0.99 -3.55 1.21
N GLY A 63 -0.80 -2.23 1.16
CA GLY A 63 -0.89 -1.37 2.34
C GLY A 63 -2.25 -1.48 3.04
N SER A 64 -3.33 -1.44 2.26
CA SER A 64 -4.71 -1.56 2.77
C SER A 64 -4.99 -2.94 3.36
N SER A 65 -4.56 -4.00 2.69
CA SER A 65 -4.74 -5.38 3.15
C SER A 65 -4.00 -5.64 4.46
N MET A 66 -2.74 -5.21 4.55
CA MET A 66 -1.95 -5.33 5.77
C MET A 66 -2.58 -4.57 6.94
N TYR A 67 -3.08 -3.36 6.70
CA TYR A 67 -3.74 -2.58 7.74
C TYR A 67 -5.04 -3.24 8.23
N SER A 68 -5.84 -3.80 7.32
CA SER A 68 -7.05 -4.54 7.65
C SER A 68 -6.74 -5.78 8.49
N ILE A 69 -5.79 -6.62 8.06
CA ILE A 69 -5.36 -7.83 8.77
C ILE A 69 -4.86 -7.48 10.17
N TYR A 70 -4.02 -6.45 10.29
CA TYR A 70 -3.54 -5.98 11.59
C TYR A 70 -4.69 -5.58 12.52
N ARG A 71 -5.69 -4.86 12.00
CA ARG A 71 -6.84 -4.44 12.77
C ARG A 71 -7.67 -5.63 13.25
N THR A 72 -7.98 -6.57 12.36
CA THR A 72 -8.73 -7.79 12.71
C THR A 72 -8.01 -8.60 13.78
N LEU A 73 -6.70 -8.85 13.61
CA LEU A 73 -5.90 -9.56 14.60
C LEU A 73 -5.88 -8.86 15.96
N LYS A 74 -5.78 -7.53 15.96
CA LYS A 74 -5.80 -6.75 17.21
C LYS A 74 -7.14 -6.85 17.93
N GLU A 75 -8.25 -6.82 17.19
CA GLU A 75 -9.60 -6.99 17.73
C GLU A 75 -9.78 -8.39 18.32
N GLU A 76 -9.33 -9.44 17.62
CA GLU A 76 -9.37 -10.83 18.12
C GLU A 76 -8.53 -11.03 19.38
N ILE A 77 -7.29 -10.51 19.42
CA ILE A 77 -6.42 -10.60 20.59
C ILE A 77 -7.04 -9.91 21.80
N ASN A 78 -7.64 -8.74 21.60
CA ASN A 78 -8.33 -8.03 22.70
C ASN A 78 -9.53 -8.85 23.22
N ALA A 79 -10.32 -9.43 22.32
CA ALA A 79 -11.46 -10.26 22.71
C ALA A 79 -11.02 -11.54 23.46
N LEU A 80 -9.93 -12.18 23.03
CA LEU A 80 -9.33 -13.32 23.71
C LEU A 80 -8.82 -12.94 25.10
N THR A 81 -8.14 -11.80 25.21
CA THR A 81 -7.61 -11.30 26.48
C THR A 81 -8.75 -10.97 27.46
N GLU A 82 -9.84 -10.38 26.99
CA GLU A 82 -11.01 -10.12 27.84
C GLU A 82 -11.67 -11.41 28.32
N LYS A 83 -11.82 -12.40 27.43
CA LYS A 83 -12.34 -13.73 27.78
C LYS A 83 -11.48 -14.42 28.84
N GLN A 84 -10.15 -14.40 28.67
CA GLN A 84 -9.23 -14.96 29.65
C GLN A 84 -9.35 -14.27 31.01
N ASN A 85 -9.39 -12.94 31.04
CA ASN A 85 -9.56 -12.17 32.27
C ASN A 85 -10.91 -12.46 32.97
N ARG A 86 -11.98 -12.73 32.22
CA ARG A 86 -13.27 -13.16 32.80
C ARG A 86 -13.17 -14.55 33.41
N LEU A 87 -12.61 -15.51 32.68
CA LEU A 87 -12.42 -16.89 33.16
C LEU A 87 -11.56 -16.93 34.42
N GLU A 88 -10.46 -16.17 34.49
CA GLU A 88 -9.62 -16.10 35.69
C GLU A 88 -10.35 -15.50 36.91
N LYS A 89 -11.27 -14.56 36.69
CA LYS A 89 -12.10 -13.99 37.77
C LYS A 89 -13.16 -14.96 38.27
N GLU A 90 -13.73 -15.76 37.37
CA GLU A 90 -14.68 -16.81 37.73
C GLU A 90 -13.98 -17.95 38.48
N LEU A 91 -12.77 -18.34 38.07
CA LEU A 91 -12.00 -19.40 38.71
C LEU A 91 -11.46 -19.04 40.11
N ARG A 92 -11.32 -17.74 40.41
CA ARG A 92 -10.88 -17.22 41.72
C ARG A 92 -12.03 -16.98 42.71
N LYS A 93 -13.28 -17.16 42.30
CA LYS A 93 -14.47 -17.13 43.17
C LYS A 93 -14.86 -18.55 43.58
#